data_AF-A0A7Y5VN91-F1
#
_entry.id   AF-A0A7Y5VN91-F1
#
_cell.length_a   1.000
_cell.length_b   1.000
_cell.length_c   1.000
_cell.angle_alpha   90.00
_cell.angle_beta   90.00
_cell.angle_gamma   90.00
#
_symmetry.space_group_name_H-M   'P 1'
#
loop_
_entity.id
_entity.type
_entity.pdbx_description
1 polymer ?
#
loop_
_entity_poly.entity_id
_entity_poly.type
_entity_poly.pdbx_seq_one_letter_code
_entity_poly.pdbx_strand_id
1 'polypeptide(L)'
;MPHRRVSIKARQAGFTLMELMVVMAIVAMLSLAFVTAMGSIRAGDPLERSVADIRTVILRGRSEALASGARFELVVDYENNRVLPVTRRAVGFFGFEGGVETFGALLDLSDNAAIEGRYTPRRDGKCLSIDPAGGSSSVRIPPNTAYNPETPEDGIAISFDICPRVNNGEMGTIIAKGGQWSITIEGKPNKVCEVSARTGFAGAPMVAPVPLAAYAWGRVELIISPHSTRLYVNNVPAAALAGVKLGSNDQSPVIIGGASTVRFYMDNLRIEQVNTGEAFELPQGAWLVPPGADLKKTVDESLFDPPPPDGTSTQPQTSQQTPTAPPAPLPLDSTPNPDETEDKFPARQALIFFNEQGQLDLNFHFGPLRLVLAGRSDDGFAYRHFLDISVMGAVTHESAKDAPIPEQPAVSAETPEDAE
;
A
#
# COMPACT_ATOMS: atom_id res chain seq x y z
N MET A 1 91.20 31.86 30.95
CA MET A 1 90.04 31.06 31.41
C MET A 1 89.61 30.12 30.30
N PRO A 2 89.72 28.78 30.43
CA PRO A 2 89.26 27.86 29.40
C PRO A 2 87.92 27.20 29.76
N HIS A 3 87.02 27.17 28.77
CA HIS A 3 85.71 26.53 28.77
C HIS A 3 85.81 25.00 28.75
N ARG A 4 85.11 24.33 29.67
CA ARG A 4 84.92 22.87 29.69
C ARG A 4 83.69 22.49 28.85
N ARG A 5 83.90 21.96 27.64
CA ARG A 5 82.83 21.37 26.82
C ARG A 5 82.44 20.01 27.38
N VAL A 6 81.16 19.82 27.70
CA VAL A 6 80.56 18.52 28.01
C VAL A 6 79.99 17.93 26.73
N SER A 7 80.57 16.81 26.29
CA SER A 7 80.11 16.01 25.15
C SER A 7 79.07 15.00 25.63
N ILE A 8 77.79 15.24 25.34
CA ILE A 8 76.73 14.24 25.52
C ILE A 8 76.77 13.29 24.32
N LYS A 9 77.26 12.07 24.53
CA LYS A 9 77.14 10.98 23.55
C LYS A 9 75.73 10.38 23.65
N ALA A 10 74.83 10.78 22.75
CA ALA A 10 73.57 10.09 22.55
C ALA A 10 73.85 8.72 21.92
N ARG A 11 73.56 7.63 22.65
CA ARG A 11 73.54 6.28 22.08
C ARG A 11 72.26 6.13 21.26
N GLN A 12 72.36 6.22 19.94
CA GLN A 12 71.32 5.76 19.03
C GLN A 12 71.30 4.22 19.05
N ALA A 13 70.43 3.64 19.86
CA ALA A 13 70.05 2.23 19.72
C ALA A 13 69.08 2.15 18.54
N GLY A 14 69.54 1.60 17.43
CA GLY A 14 68.69 1.37 16.25
C GLY A 14 67.63 0.31 16.57
N PHE A 15 66.37 0.68 16.40
CA PHE A 15 65.24 -0.26 16.44
C PHE A 15 65.51 -1.38 15.42
N THR A 16 65.39 -2.63 15.87
CA THR A 16 65.56 -3.77 14.97
C THR A 16 64.34 -3.89 14.06
N LEU A 17 64.54 -4.28 12.81
CA LEU A 17 63.49 -4.34 11.78
C LEU A 17 62.29 -5.23 12.22
N MET A 18 62.57 -6.26 13.03
CA MET A 18 61.57 -7.13 13.65
C MET A 18 60.67 -6.39 14.64
N GLU A 19 61.25 -5.50 15.45
CA GLU A 19 60.53 -4.71 16.46
C GLU A 19 59.59 -3.71 15.78
N LEU A 20 59.99 -3.15 14.64
CA LEU A 20 59.15 -2.26 13.85
C LEU A 20 57.97 -3.00 13.18
N MET A 21 58.17 -4.24 12.73
CA MET A 21 57.07 -5.08 12.22
C MET A 21 56.05 -5.44 13.31
N VAL A 22 56.52 -5.76 14.52
CA VAL A 22 55.64 -6.07 15.65
C VAL A 22 54.82 -4.86 16.07
N VAL A 23 55.43 -3.67 16.14
CA VAL A 23 54.71 -2.43 16.46
C VAL A 23 53.64 -2.13 15.42
N MET A 24 53.95 -2.26 14.13
CA MET A 24 52.96 -2.03 13.06
C MET A 24 51.81 -3.05 13.10
N ALA A 25 52.10 -4.32 13.42
CA ALA A 25 51.07 -5.35 13.57
C ALA A 25 50.15 -5.05 14.77
N ILE A 26 50.70 -4.64 15.92
CA ILE A 26 49.92 -4.25 17.10
C ILE A 26 49.07 -3.01 16.81
N VAL A 27 49.63 -1.99 16.16
CA VAL A 27 48.89 -0.78 15.79
C VAL A 27 47.76 -1.10 14.82
N ALA A 28 47.98 -1.96 13.82
CA ALA A 28 46.92 -2.39 12.89
C ALA A 28 45.80 -3.15 13.61
N MET A 29 46.15 -4.05 14.54
CA MET A 29 45.18 -4.81 15.32
C MET A 29 44.37 -3.91 16.26
N LEU A 30 45.02 -2.94 16.93
CA LEU A 30 44.36 -1.94 17.76
C LEU A 30 43.46 -1.02 16.93
N SER A 31 43.89 -0.63 15.73
CA SER A 31 43.08 0.19 14.82
C SER A 31 41.81 -0.56 14.40
N LEU A 32 41.94 -1.84 14.05
CA LEU A 32 40.81 -2.67 13.65
C LEU A 32 39.83 -2.88 14.82
N ALA A 33 40.34 -3.18 16.01
CA ALA A 33 39.54 -3.31 17.23
C ALA A 33 38.84 -2.00 17.61
N PHE A 34 39.48 -0.85 17.38
CA PHE A 34 38.90 0.46 17.66
C PHE A 34 37.82 0.85 16.65
N VAL A 35 37.97 0.46 15.37
CA VAL A 35 36.93 0.66 14.34
C VAL A 35 35.70 -0.21 14.61
N THR A 36 35.87 -1.48 15.01
CA THR A 36 34.73 -2.33 15.39
C THR A 36 34.08 -1.88 16.70
N ALA A 37 34.85 -1.46 17.70
CA ALA A 37 34.31 -0.91 18.94
C ALA A 37 33.58 0.43 18.73
N MET A 38 34.13 1.36 17.93
CA MET A 38 33.45 2.62 17.62
C MET A 38 32.24 2.44 16.71
N GLY A 39 32.22 1.44 15.84
CA GLY A 39 31.03 1.08 15.05
C GLY A 39 29.85 0.69 15.95
N SER A 40 30.13 -0.02 17.05
CA SER A 40 29.15 -0.40 18.06
C SER A 40 28.70 0.78 18.95
N ILE A 41 29.59 1.73 19.25
CA ILE A 41 29.28 2.89 20.11
C ILE A 41 28.51 4.00 19.36
N ARG A 42 28.57 4.03 18.02
CA ARG A 42 27.80 4.96 17.19
C ARG A 42 26.45 4.42 16.71
N ALA A 43 26.17 3.14 16.92
CA ALA A 43 24.84 2.61 16.73
C ALA A 43 24.00 3.07 17.94
N GLY A 44 23.29 4.19 17.79
CA GLY A 44 22.27 4.59 18.76
C GLY A 44 21.23 3.48 18.97
N ASP A 45 20.33 3.67 19.94
CA ASP A 45 19.26 2.71 20.23
C ASP A 45 18.57 2.27 18.92
N PRO A 46 18.57 0.97 18.57
CA PRO A 46 17.99 0.48 17.31
C PRO A 46 16.54 0.91 17.16
N LEU A 47 15.84 1.11 18.27
CA LEU A 47 14.44 1.48 18.29
C LEU A 47 14.23 2.98 18.04
N GLU A 48 15.07 3.84 18.61
CA GLU A 48 15.11 5.27 18.25
C GLU A 48 15.42 5.48 16.77
N ARG A 49 16.38 4.70 16.24
CA ARG A 49 16.74 4.74 14.83
C ARG A 49 15.58 4.30 13.95
N SER A 50 14.91 3.19 14.30
CA SER A 50 13.74 2.69 13.58
C SER A 50 12.62 3.73 13.52
N VAL A 51 12.35 4.42 14.63
CA VAL A 51 11.35 5.50 14.68
C VAL A 51 11.74 6.66 13.76
N ALA A 52 13.00 7.10 13.80
CA ALA A 52 13.48 8.19 12.96
C ALA A 52 13.42 7.85 11.46
N ASP A 53 13.73 6.60 11.11
CA ASP A 53 13.70 6.11 9.75
C ASP A 53 12.27 5.97 9.22
N ILE A 54 11.35 5.34 9.97
CA ILE A 54 9.93 5.26 9.60
C ILE A 54 9.33 6.66 9.45
N ARG A 55 9.65 7.59 10.36
CA ARG A 55 9.23 8.99 10.26
C ARG A 55 9.73 9.63 8.96
N THR A 56 10.98 9.38 8.58
CA THR A 56 11.58 9.88 7.35
C THR A 56 10.87 9.32 6.11
N VAL A 57 10.55 8.02 6.11
CA VAL A 57 9.78 7.37 5.05
C VAL A 57 8.40 8.03 4.89
N ILE A 58 7.67 8.25 5.98
CA ILE A 58 6.36 8.91 5.94
C ILE A 58 6.50 10.35 5.42
N LEU A 59 7.46 11.14 5.93
CA LEU A 59 7.65 12.52 5.49
C LEU A 59 8.01 12.63 4.00
N ARG A 60 8.85 11.71 3.51
CA ARG A 60 9.19 11.61 2.09
C ARG A 60 7.95 11.27 1.25
N GLY A 61 7.22 10.23 1.63
CA GLY A 61 6.00 9.81 0.93
C GLY A 61 4.94 10.92 0.86
N ARG A 62 4.75 11.66 1.97
CA ARG A 62 3.85 12.84 2.00
C ARG A 62 4.31 13.95 1.07
N SER A 63 5.62 14.24 1.05
CA SER A 63 6.18 15.27 0.16
C SER A 63 6.01 14.90 -1.31
N GLU A 64 6.14 13.61 -1.64
CA GLU A 64 5.93 13.08 -2.98
C GLU A 64 4.44 13.09 -3.38
N ALA A 65 3.53 12.74 -2.48
CA ALA A 65 2.09 12.85 -2.69
C ALA A 65 1.68 14.29 -3.05
N LEU A 66 2.19 15.27 -2.28
CA LEU A 66 1.95 16.69 -2.53
C LEU A 66 2.54 17.17 -3.86
N ALA A 67 3.74 16.70 -4.23
CA ALA A 67 4.40 17.10 -5.47
C ALA A 67 3.75 16.48 -6.72
N SER A 68 3.30 15.23 -6.62
CA SER A 68 2.73 14.47 -7.74
C SER A 68 1.21 14.62 -7.87
N GLY A 69 0.54 15.14 -6.83
CA GLY A 69 -0.91 15.14 -6.70
C GLY A 69 -1.50 13.73 -6.67
N ALA A 70 -0.74 12.75 -6.16
CA ALA A 70 -1.13 11.35 -6.12
C ALA A 70 -1.17 10.84 -4.68
N ARG A 71 -1.97 9.80 -4.42
CA ARG A 71 -2.06 9.16 -3.10
C ARG A 71 -0.78 8.38 -2.79
N PHE A 72 -0.43 8.33 -1.50
CA PHE A 72 0.72 7.60 -0.97
C PHE A 72 0.26 6.57 0.05
N GLU A 73 0.98 5.45 0.17
CA GLU A 73 0.58 4.36 1.04
C GLU A 73 1.80 3.77 1.75
N LEU A 74 1.57 3.20 2.92
CA LEU A 74 2.58 2.53 3.71
C LEU A 74 2.09 1.11 4.01
N VAL A 75 2.87 0.11 3.60
CA VAL A 75 2.65 -1.27 4.02
C VAL A 75 3.50 -1.50 5.26
N VAL A 76 2.83 -1.86 6.36
CA VAL A 76 3.48 -2.29 7.59
C VAL A 76 3.40 -3.81 7.61
N ASP A 77 4.52 -4.46 7.35
CA ASP A 77 4.66 -5.92 7.26
C ASP A 77 5.24 -6.43 8.57
N TYR A 78 4.34 -6.83 9.48
CA TYR A 78 4.70 -7.27 10.82
C TYR A 78 5.40 -8.63 10.80
N GLU A 79 5.04 -9.50 9.86
CA GLU A 79 5.64 -10.84 9.71
C GLU A 79 7.11 -10.75 9.32
N ASN A 80 7.44 -9.84 8.39
CA ASN A 80 8.82 -9.65 7.93
C ASN A 80 9.53 -8.46 8.61
N ASN A 81 8.91 -7.88 9.65
CA ASN A 81 9.43 -6.75 10.42
C ASN A 81 9.97 -5.59 9.56
N ARG A 82 9.16 -5.16 8.58
CA ARG A 82 9.57 -4.13 7.61
C ARG A 82 8.43 -3.19 7.26
N VAL A 83 8.82 -2.01 6.77
CA VAL A 83 7.90 -0.98 6.30
C VAL A 83 8.20 -0.65 4.84
N LEU A 84 7.20 -0.72 3.97
CA LEU A 84 7.35 -0.46 2.54
C LEU A 84 6.56 0.80 2.16
N PRO A 85 7.22 1.85 1.63
CA PRO A 85 6.51 2.96 1.01
C PRO A 85 5.99 2.54 -0.36
N VAL A 86 4.73 2.83 -0.65
CA VAL A 86 4.14 2.63 -1.98
C VAL A 86 3.81 4.00 -2.56
N THR A 87 4.50 4.31 -3.64
CA THR A 87 4.50 5.62 -4.31
C THR A 87 3.91 5.50 -5.71
N ARG A 88 3.60 6.63 -6.34
CA ARG A 88 3.00 6.64 -7.68
C ARG A 88 3.78 7.51 -8.63
N ARG A 89 4.01 6.98 -9.83
CA ARG A 89 4.70 7.67 -10.91
C ARG A 89 3.83 7.66 -12.16
N ALA A 90 3.50 8.84 -12.68
CA ALA A 90 2.82 8.94 -13.96
C ALA A 90 3.69 8.37 -15.09
N VAL A 91 3.11 7.48 -15.89
CA VAL A 91 3.75 6.86 -17.07
C VAL A 91 3.03 7.16 -18.37
N GLY A 92 1.76 7.58 -18.29
CA GLY A 92 0.98 8.05 -19.42
C GLY A 92 0.00 9.13 -19.01
N PHE A 93 -0.09 10.19 -19.80
CA PHE A 93 -1.10 11.23 -19.67
C PHE A 93 -1.72 11.52 -21.05
N PHE A 94 -3.04 11.48 -21.11
CA PHE A 94 -3.81 11.69 -22.33
C PHE A 94 -4.86 12.78 -22.06
N GLY A 95 -4.48 14.02 -22.38
CA GLY A 95 -5.40 15.15 -22.52
C GLY A 95 -5.82 15.28 -23.98
N PHE A 96 -7.11 15.17 -24.27
CA PHE A 96 -7.62 15.00 -25.63
C PHE A 96 -7.71 16.32 -26.42
N GLU A 97 -6.73 17.22 -26.29
CA GLU A 97 -6.78 18.58 -26.86
C GLU A 97 -6.42 18.67 -28.37
N GLY A 98 -5.68 17.68 -28.88
CA GLY A 98 -5.23 17.62 -30.28
C GLY A 98 -6.36 17.32 -31.29
N GLY A 99 -6.12 17.58 -32.58
CA GLY A 99 -6.95 17.00 -33.65
C GLY A 99 -6.72 15.49 -33.77
N VAL A 100 -7.66 14.75 -34.38
CA VAL A 100 -7.57 13.29 -34.58
C VAL A 100 -6.27 12.89 -35.32
N GLU A 101 -5.78 13.75 -36.22
CA GLU A 101 -4.54 13.55 -36.99
C GLU A 101 -3.24 13.64 -36.15
N THR A 102 -3.27 14.32 -35.00
CA THR A 102 -2.08 14.58 -34.17
C THR A 102 -1.66 13.38 -33.31
N PHE A 103 -2.58 12.42 -33.09
CA PHE A 103 -2.36 11.26 -32.22
C PHE A 103 -2.02 9.97 -32.98
N GLY A 104 -1.91 10.01 -34.31
CA GLY A 104 -1.76 8.86 -35.21
C GLY A 104 -0.54 7.93 -34.99
N ALA A 105 0.26 8.15 -33.95
CA ALA A 105 1.32 7.25 -33.50
C ALA A 105 1.10 6.66 -32.08
N LEU A 106 0.19 7.22 -31.27
CA LEU A 106 -0.03 6.84 -29.87
C LEU A 106 -1.44 6.32 -29.56
N LEU A 107 -2.45 6.62 -30.39
CA LEU A 107 -3.82 6.13 -30.24
C LEU A 107 -4.34 5.64 -31.59
N ASP A 108 -4.92 4.45 -31.60
CA ASP A 108 -5.61 3.88 -32.76
C ASP A 108 -7.12 3.99 -32.51
N LEU A 109 -7.79 4.90 -33.24
CA LEU A 109 -9.22 5.19 -33.10
C LEU A 109 -10.02 4.38 -34.13
N SER A 110 -11.05 3.66 -33.69
CA SER A 110 -12.00 3.02 -34.61
C SER A 110 -13.02 4.00 -35.16
N ASP A 111 -13.72 3.60 -36.21
CA ASP A 111 -14.91 4.32 -36.71
C ASP A 111 -15.88 4.56 -35.53
N ASN A 112 -16.30 5.82 -35.35
CA ASN A 112 -17.17 6.33 -34.27
C ASN A 112 -16.52 6.58 -32.89
N ALA A 113 -15.19 6.55 -32.76
CA ALA A 113 -14.49 7.24 -31.69
C ALA A 113 -14.00 8.61 -32.20
N ALA A 114 -14.28 9.68 -31.46
CA ALA A 114 -13.93 11.03 -31.88
C ALA A 114 -13.37 11.86 -30.74
N ILE A 115 -12.43 12.76 -31.05
CA ILE A 115 -12.03 13.83 -30.14
C ILE A 115 -12.96 15.01 -30.42
N GLU A 116 -13.86 15.30 -29.49
CA GLU A 116 -14.87 16.34 -29.64
C GLU A 116 -14.58 17.52 -28.72
N GLY A 117 -14.55 18.71 -29.29
CA GLY A 117 -14.68 19.94 -28.52
C GLY A 117 -16.10 20.06 -28.03
N ARG A 118 -16.33 19.79 -26.74
CA ARG A 118 -17.60 20.08 -26.09
C ARG A 118 -17.39 21.08 -24.97
N TYR A 119 -17.88 22.29 -25.19
CA TYR A 119 -18.13 23.23 -24.11
C TYR A 119 -19.21 22.63 -23.20
N THR A 120 -18.80 22.00 -22.11
CA THR A 120 -19.69 21.67 -21.00
C THR A 120 -19.24 22.43 -19.76
N PRO A 121 -20.15 22.94 -18.93
CA PRO A 121 -19.77 23.61 -17.70
C PRO A 121 -18.93 22.64 -16.85
N ARG A 122 -17.74 23.08 -16.42
CA ARG A 122 -16.79 22.40 -15.49
C ARG A 122 -15.62 21.59 -16.08
N ARG A 123 -15.40 21.58 -17.39
CA ARG A 123 -14.07 21.23 -17.98
C ARG A 123 -13.76 22.07 -19.19
N ASP A 124 -12.51 22.51 -19.27
CA ASP A 124 -11.92 23.23 -20.38
C ASP A 124 -11.46 22.25 -21.47
N GLY A 125 -11.44 22.72 -22.73
CA GLY A 125 -10.83 21.98 -23.83
C GLY A 125 -11.72 20.94 -24.52
N LYS A 126 -11.13 19.82 -24.91
CA LYS A 126 -11.74 18.75 -25.70
C LYS A 126 -11.70 17.43 -24.94
N CYS A 127 -12.61 16.53 -25.28
CA CYS A 127 -12.70 15.21 -24.64
C CYS A 127 -12.83 14.11 -25.67
N LEU A 128 -12.50 12.88 -25.26
CA LEU A 128 -12.81 11.70 -26.03
C LEU A 128 -14.32 11.41 -25.96
N SER A 129 -14.95 11.25 -27.11
CA SER A 129 -16.34 10.85 -27.30
C SER A 129 -16.38 9.41 -27.82
N ILE A 130 -17.08 8.53 -27.10
CA ILE A 130 -17.36 7.16 -27.52
C ILE A 130 -18.87 7.05 -27.72
N ASP A 131 -19.29 6.85 -28.97
CA ASP A 131 -20.70 6.66 -29.32
C ASP A 131 -20.91 5.29 -29.98
N PRO A 132 -21.55 4.31 -29.32
CA PRO A 132 -21.75 2.97 -29.88
C PRO A 132 -22.81 2.91 -31.00
N ALA A 133 -23.43 4.04 -31.38
CA ALA A 133 -24.47 4.09 -32.41
C ALA A 133 -23.90 3.80 -33.83
N GLY A 134 -23.67 2.52 -34.14
CA GLY A 134 -23.26 2.05 -35.47
C GLY A 134 -22.21 0.93 -35.49
N GLY A 135 -21.65 0.52 -34.34
CA GLY A 135 -20.62 -0.51 -34.25
C GLY A 135 -19.85 -0.47 -32.92
N SER A 136 -18.74 -1.22 -32.83
CA SER A 136 -17.84 -1.20 -31.67
C SER A 136 -16.93 0.03 -31.72
N SER A 137 -17.37 1.14 -31.12
CA SER A 137 -16.56 2.35 -30.98
C SER A 137 -15.51 2.15 -29.90
N SER A 138 -14.24 2.23 -30.26
CA SER A 138 -13.13 2.02 -29.35
C SER A 138 -11.92 2.88 -29.68
N VAL A 139 -11.16 3.19 -28.64
CA VAL A 139 -9.80 3.73 -28.76
C VAL A 139 -8.86 2.70 -28.17
N ARG A 140 -7.84 2.37 -28.95
CA ARG A 140 -6.78 1.47 -28.54
C ARG A 140 -5.52 2.27 -28.24
N ILE A 141 -5.06 2.17 -27.00
CA ILE A 141 -3.73 2.59 -26.60
C ILE A 141 -2.80 1.40 -26.85
N PRO A 142 -1.78 1.52 -27.70
CA PRO A 142 -0.84 0.44 -27.98
C PRO A 142 -0.20 -0.10 -26.69
N PRO A 143 0.17 -1.38 -26.68
CA PRO A 143 0.91 -1.95 -25.57
C PRO A 143 2.21 -1.17 -25.34
N ASN A 144 2.47 -0.84 -24.09
CA ASN A 144 3.72 -0.23 -23.66
C ASN A 144 4.13 -0.90 -22.35
N THR A 145 5.40 -1.31 -22.24
CA THR A 145 5.92 -1.95 -21.02
C THR A 145 5.84 -1.03 -19.80
N ALA A 146 5.84 0.29 -20.01
CA ALA A 146 5.62 1.27 -18.94
C ALA A 146 4.21 1.19 -18.33
N TYR A 147 3.23 0.57 -19.00
CA TYR A 147 1.87 0.36 -18.48
C TYR A 147 1.71 -0.96 -17.72
N ASN A 148 2.82 -1.67 -17.51
CA ASN A 148 2.88 -2.86 -16.68
C ASN A 148 3.70 -2.56 -15.42
N PRO A 149 3.50 -3.34 -14.34
CA PRO A 149 4.39 -3.31 -13.18
C PRO A 149 5.83 -3.61 -13.59
N GLU A 150 6.82 -2.87 -13.06
CA GLU A 150 8.24 -3.15 -13.31
C GLU A 150 8.69 -4.41 -12.58
N THR A 151 8.23 -4.60 -11.35
CA THR A 151 8.50 -5.76 -10.50
C THR A 151 7.21 -6.47 -10.05
N PRO A 152 7.29 -7.73 -9.55
CA PRO A 152 6.14 -8.44 -9.00
C PRO A 152 5.51 -7.80 -7.75
N GLU A 153 6.19 -6.85 -7.13
CA GLU A 153 5.73 -6.10 -5.95
C GLU A 153 5.13 -4.74 -6.34
N ASP A 154 5.22 -4.35 -7.62
CA ASP A 154 4.62 -3.13 -8.14
C ASP A 154 3.19 -3.35 -8.65
N GLY A 155 2.50 -2.24 -8.88
CA GLY A 155 1.15 -2.20 -9.38
C GLY A 155 0.94 -1.15 -10.46
N ILE A 156 -0.33 -0.94 -10.81
CA ILE A 156 -0.77 0.08 -11.76
C ILE A 156 -1.95 0.84 -11.16
N ALA A 157 -1.99 2.15 -11.36
CA ALA A 157 -3.16 2.96 -11.15
C ALA A 157 -3.62 3.57 -12.46
N ILE A 158 -4.93 3.64 -12.64
CA ILE A 158 -5.55 4.31 -13.78
C ILE A 158 -6.59 5.26 -13.24
N SER A 159 -6.51 6.52 -13.67
CA SER A 159 -7.50 7.53 -13.31
C SER A 159 -7.92 8.28 -14.55
N PHE A 160 -9.19 8.65 -14.59
CA PHE A 160 -9.75 9.44 -15.67
C PHE A 160 -11.02 10.10 -15.19
N ASP A 161 -11.42 11.09 -15.95
CA ASP A 161 -12.69 11.73 -15.75
C ASP A 161 -13.70 11.27 -16.80
N ILE A 162 -14.95 11.13 -16.39
CA ILE A 162 -15.98 10.55 -17.24
C ILE A 162 -17.32 11.26 -17.07
N CYS A 163 -18.02 11.47 -18.19
CA CYS A 163 -19.41 11.90 -18.24
C CYS A 163 -20.22 10.80 -18.95
N PRO A 164 -20.79 9.86 -18.19
CA PRO A 164 -21.48 8.72 -18.77
C PRO A 164 -22.87 9.16 -19.28
N ARG A 165 -23.24 8.71 -20.48
CA ARG A 165 -24.51 9.00 -21.16
C ARG A 165 -25.33 7.72 -21.25
N VAL A 166 -25.61 7.15 -20.09
CA VAL A 166 -26.23 5.83 -19.92
C VAL A 166 -27.67 5.99 -19.50
N ASN A 167 -28.54 5.16 -20.06
CA ASN A 167 -29.91 4.99 -19.59
C ASN A 167 -30.02 3.83 -18.61
N ASN A 168 -31.15 3.76 -17.90
CA ASN A 168 -31.41 2.67 -16.95
C ASN A 168 -31.35 1.30 -17.64
N GLY A 169 -30.58 0.36 -17.08
CA GLY A 169 -30.36 -0.98 -17.61
C GLY A 169 -29.31 -1.09 -18.70
N GLU A 170 -28.76 0.03 -19.19
CA GLU A 170 -27.61 -0.01 -20.10
C GLU A 170 -26.34 -0.31 -19.29
N MET A 171 -25.53 -1.25 -19.78
CA MET A 171 -24.27 -1.63 -19.15
C MET A 171 -23.18 -1.72 -20.22
N GLY A 172 -21.96 -1.32 -19.85
CA GLY A 172 -20.83 -1.52 -20.73
C GLY A 172 -19.47 -1.35 -20.07
N THR A 173 -18.46 -1.90 -20.72
CA THR A 173 -17.05 -1.68 -20.39
C THR A 173 -16.62 -0.32 -20.91
N ILE A 174 -16.05 0.49 -20.02
CA ILE A 174 -15.51 1.81 -20.35
C ILE A 174 -14.07 1.70 -20.76
N ILE A 175 -13.28 0.95 -19.99
CA ILE A 175 -11.85 0.79 -20.21
C ILE A 175 -11.39 -0.56 -19.67
N ALA A 176 -10.50 -1.23 -20.38
CA ALA A 176 -9.95 -2.53 -19.99
C ALA A 176 -8.55 -2.76 -20.54
N LYS A 177 -7.80 -3.67 -19.90
CA LYS A 177 -6.50 -4.16 -20.37
C LYS A 177 -6.47 -5.67 -20.32
N GLY A 178 -6.39 -6.32 -21.48
CA GLY A 178 -5.87 -7.70 -21.60
C GLY A 178 -6.46 -8.79 -20.71
N GLY A 179 -7.70 -8.67 -20.24
CA GLY A 179 -8.23 -9.60 -19.23
C GLY A 179 -7.60 -9.48 -17.84
N GLN A 180 -6.63 -8.57 -17.66
CA GLN A 180 -6.01 -8.24 -16.38
C GLN A 180 -6.94 -7.40 -15.52
N TRP A 181 -7.58 -6.38 -16.11
CA TRP A 181 -8.55 -5.57 -15.41
C TRP A 181 -9.53 -4.89 -16.37
N SER A 182 -10.68 -4.52 -15.84
CA SER A 182 -11.68 -3.72 -16.55
C SER A 182 -12.47 -2.85 -15.58
N ILE A 183 -12.98 -1.73 -16.10
CA ILE A 183 -13.95 -0.86 -15.43
C ILE A 183 -15.21 -0.84 -16.29
N THR A 184 -16.34 -1.14 -15.64
CA THR A 184 -17.66 -1.14 -16.25
C THR A 184 -18.55 -0.11 -15.57
N ILE A 185 -19.54 0.35 -16.32
CA ILE A 185 -20.62 1.19 -15.83
C ILE A 185 -21.96 0.54 -16.15
N GLU A 186 -22.88 0.59 -15.20
CA GLU A 186 -24.28 0.22 -15.38
C GLU A 186 -25.18 1.41 -15.01
N GLY A 187 -26.09 1.78 -15.90
CA GLY A 187 -27.12 2.77 -15.62
C GLY A 187 -28.18 2.22 -14.69
N LYS A 188 -28.45 2.93 -13.59
CA LYS A 188 -29.47 2.61 -12.60
C LYS A 188 -30.63 3.62 -12.69
N PRO A 189 -31.76 3.38 -12.01
CA PRO A 189 -32.83 4.37 -11.88
C PRO A 189 -32.33 5.70 -11.30
N ASN A 190 -33.11 6.78 -11.45
CA ASN A 190 -32.80 8.11 -10.91
C ASN A 190 -31.55 8.80 -11.51
N LYS A 191 -31.17 8.45 -12.75
CA LYS A 191 -30.04 9.07 -13.47
C LYS A 191 -28.71 8.92 -12.73
N VAL A 192 -28.48 7.75 -12.15
CA VAL A 192 -27.19 7.41 -11.56
C VAL A 192 -26.62 6.17 -12.23
N CYS A 193 -25.32 5.99 -12.06
CA CYS A 193 -24.52 4.96 -12.68
C CYS A 193 -23.74 4.25 -11.59
N GLU A 194 -23.83 2.92 -11.57
CA GLU A 194 -22.95 2.10 -10.76
C GLU A 194 -21.65 1.90 -11.52
N VAL A 195 -20.51 2.15 -10.86
CA VAL A 195 -19.19 1.89 -11.42
C VAL A 195 -18.67 0.63 -10.74
N SER A 196 -18.18 -0.32 -11.52
CA SER A 196 -17.50 -1.49 -10.98
C SER A 196 -16.17 -1.75 -11.66
N ALA A 197 -15.22 -2.28 -10.92
CA ALA A 197 -13.93 -2.71 -11.45
C ALA A 197 -13.74 -4.20 -11.20
N ARG A 198 -13.04 -4.86 -12.11
CA ARG A 198 -12.67 -6.27 -11.95
C ARG A 198 -11.19 -6.44 -12.25
N THR A 199 -10.53 -7.30 -11.48
CA THR A 199 -9.18 -7.80 -11.76
C THR A 199 -9.25 -9.27 -12.15
N GLY A 200 -8.72 -9.62 -13.32
CA GLY A 200 -8.83 -10.96 -13.91
C GLY A 200 -10.21 -11.26 -14.50
N PHE A 201 -10.32 -12.29 -15.34
CA PHE A 201 -11.61 -12.73 -15.88
C PHE A 201 -12.55 -13.32 -14.81
N ALA A 202 -11.99 -14.00 -13.81
CA ALA A 202 -12.72 -14.69 -12.75
C ALA A 202 -12.84 -13.91 -11.43
N GLY A 203 -12.27 -12.69 -11.35
CA GLY A 203 -12.35 -11.88 -10.14
C GLY A 203 -13.78 -11.43 -9.85
N ALA A 204 -14.14 -11.39 -8.56
CA ALA A 204 -15.38 -10.73 -8.13
C ALA A 204 -15.30 -9.24 -8.46
N PRO A 205 -16.37 -8.62 -8.98
CA PRO A 205 -16.37 -7.18 -9.24
C PRO A 205 -16.37 -6.40 -7.91
N MET A 206 -15.55 -5.36 -7.86
CA MET A 206 -15.59 -4.34 -6.82
C MET A 206 -16.53 -3.24 -7.27
N VAL A 207 -17.61 -3.04 -6.52
CA VAL A 207 -18.60 -1.99 -6.81
C VAL A 207 -18.25 -0.73 -6.03
N ALA A 208 -18.30 0.42 -6.68
CA ALA A 208 -18.09 1.70 -6.03
C ALA A 208 -19.21 1.99 -5.01
N PRO A 209 -18.88 2.58 -3.84
CA PRO A 209 -19.86 2.78 -2.77
C PRO A 209 -20.78 3.96 -3.04
N VAL A 210 -20.35 4.88 -3.91
CA VAL A 210 -21.11 6.08 -4.30
C VAL A 210 -21.37 5.99 -5.79
N PRO A 211 -22.62 6.19 -6.21
CA PRO A 211 -22.94 6.14 -7.62
C PRO A 211 -22.46 7.42 -8.32
N LEU A 212 -22.11 7.27 -9.59
CA LEU A 212 -21.76 8.38 -10.46
C LEU A 212 -23.04 8.98 -11.06
N ALA A 213 -23.17 10.31 -11.10
CA ALA A 213 -24.34 10.92 -11.74
C ALA A 213 -24.28 10.74 -13.27
N ALA A 214 -25.35 10.19 -13.86
CA ALA A 214 -25.49 10.13 -15.31
C ALA A 214 -25.57 11.55 -15.87
N TYR A 215 -24.99 11.77 -17.06
CA TYR A 215 -24.98 13.06 -17.75
C TYR A 215 -24.18 14.17 -17.04
N ALA A 216 -23.43 13.83 -16.00
CA ALA A 216 -22.55 14.73 -15.27
C ALA A 216 -21.13 14.19 -15.23
N TRP A 217 -20.15 15.09 -15.13
CA TRP A 217 -18.75 14.71 -14.96
C TRP A 217 -18.49 14.19 -13.55
N GLY A 218 -17.75 13.11 -13.45
CA GLY A 218 -17.09 12.67 -12.23
C GLY A 218 -15.72 12.07 -12.52
N ARG A 219 -15.03 11.66 -11.47
CA ARG A 219 -13.69 11.08 -11.54
C ARG A 219 -13.72 9.64 -11.09
N VAL A 220 -13.08 8.77 -11.85
CA VAL A 220 -12.91 7.35 -11.53
C VAL A 220 -11.42 7.05 -11.44
N GLU A 221 -11.04 6.28 -10.44
CA GLU A 221 -9.67 5.82 -10.26
C GLU A 221 -9.65 4.38 -9.76
N LEU A 222 -8.88 3.54 -10.42
CA LEU A 222 -8.64 2.15 -10.03
C LEU A 222 -7.15 1.98 -9.74
N ILE A 223 -6.83 1.47 -8.56
CA ILE A 223 -5.47 1.15 -8.14
C ILE A 223 -5.39 -0.34 -7.87
N ILE A 224 -4.42 -1.00 -8.51
CA ILE A 224 -4.18 -2.43 -8.37
C ILE A 224 -2.72 -2.61 -7.99
N SER A 225 -2.48 -3.23 -6.85
CA SER A 225 -1.15 -3.60 -6.38
C SER A 225 -1.19 -4.99 -5.73
N PRO A 226 -0.04 -5.62 -5.50
CA PRO A 226 0.07 -6.87 -4.74
C PRO A 226 -0.43 -6.76 -3.30
N HIS A 227 -0.50 -5.54 -2.76
CA HIS A 227 -0.94 -5.29 -1.38
C HIS A 227 -2.43 -4.95 -1.29
N SER A 228 -2.99 -4.22 -2.26
CA SER A 228 -4.41 -3.88 -2.29
C SER A 228 -4.93 -3.57 -3.69
N THR A 229 -6.22 -3.85 -3.89
CA THR A 229 -7.00 -3.36 -5.03
C THR A 229 -8.06 -2.39 -4.53
N ARG A 230 -8.20 -1.21 -5.15
CA ARG A 230 -9.15 -0.16 -4.75
C ARG A 230 -9.76 0.57 -5.94
N LEU A 231 -11.04 0.90 -5.83
CA LEU A 231 -11.79 1.71 -6.79
C LEU A 231 -12.30 2.96 -6.08
N TYR A 232 -12.01 4.13 -6.64
CA TYR A 232 -12.50 5.42 -6.16
C TYR A 232 -13.46 6.00 -7.20
N VAL A 233 -14.57 6.54 -6.72
CA VAL A 233 -15.48 7.39 -7.50
C VAL A 233 -15.64 8.70 -6.76
N ASN A 234 -15.32 9.81 -7.43
CA ASN A 234 -15.32 11.16 -6.85
C ASN A 234 -14.57 11.23 -5.51
N ASN A 235 -13.38 10.61 -5.46
CA ASN A 235 -12.52 10.49 -4.27
C ASN A 235 -13.07 9.65 -3.11
N VAL A 236 -14.21 8.98 -3.28
CA VAL A 236 -14.74 8.04 -2.29
C VAL A 236 -14.34 6.61 -2.66
N PRO A 237 -13.54 5.92 -1.83
CA PRO A 237 -13.09 4.56 -2.11
C PRO A 237 -14.15 3.51 -1.78
N ALA A 238 -14.27 2.51 -2.64
CA ALA A 238 -14.82 1.22 -2.28
C ALA A 238 -13.96 0.53 -1.21
N ALA A 239 -14.54 -0.47 -0.53
CA ALA A 239 -13.79 -1.33 0.36
C ALA A 239 -12.57 -1.91 -0.39
N ALA A 240 -11.39 -1.81 0.22
CA ALA A 240 -10.17 -2.36 -0.34
C ALA A 240 -10.27 -3.88 -0.38
N LEU A 241 -10.04 -4.47 -1.56
CA LEU A 241 -9.90 -5.91 -1.70
C LEU A 241 -8.43 -6.31 -1.56
N ALA A 242 -8.20 -7.59 -1.30
CA ALA A 242 -6.87 -8.17 -1.32
C ALA A 242 -6.14 -7.81 -2.62
N GLY A 243 -4.83 -7.59 -2.50
CA GLY A 243 -4.00 -7.25 -3.64
C GLY A 243 -3.90 -8.37 -4.66
N VAL A 244 -3.61 -7.99 -5.90
CA VAL A 244 -3.48 -8.89 -7.04
C VAL A 244 -2.16 -8.61 -7.73
N LYS A 245 -1.38 -9.67 -7.97
CA LYS A 245 -0.15 -9.57 -8.76
C LYS A 245 -0.51 -9.47 -10.24
N LEU A 246 -0.17 -8.34 -10.85
CA LEU A 246 -0.29 -8.13 -12.28
C LEU A 246 0.96 -8.67 -13.00
N GLY A 247 0.78 -9.15 -14.23
CA GLY A 247 1.90 -9.65 -15.03
C GLY A 247 2.73 -8.50 -15.61
N SER A 248 4.04 -8.49 -15.37
CA SER A 248 4.98 -7.45 -15.83
C SER A 248 5.20 -7.43 -17.36
N ASN A 249 4.93 -8.54 -18.04
CA ASN A 249 5.20 -8.70 -19.48
C ASN A 249 3.94 -8.67 -20.37
N ASP A 250 2.80 -8.20 -19.86
CA ASP A 250 1.55 -8.20 -20.64
C ASP A 250 1.63 -7.23 -21.83
N GLN A 251 1.49 -7.79 -23.04
CA GLN A 251 1.49 -7.06 -24.31
C GLN A 251 0.07 -6.71 -24.77
N SER A 252 -0.92 -6.84 -23.90
CA SER A 252 -2.28 -6.43 -24.22
C SER A 252 -2.41 -4.91 -24.22
N PRO A 253 -3.10 -4.33 -25.23
CA PRO A 253 -3.37 -2.91 -25.26
C PRO A 253 -4.36 -2.50 -24.16
N VAL A 254 -4.39 -1.21 -23.85
CA VAL A 254 -5.53 -0.63 -23.13
C VAL A 254 -6.58 -0.25 -24.15
N ILE A 255 -7.81 -0.73 -23.95
CA ILE A 255 -8.94 -0.48 -24.83
C ILE A 255 -9.95 0.36 -24.06
N ILE A 256 -10.31 1.51 -24.63
CA ILE A 256 -11.39 2.38 -24.17
C ILE A 256 -12.58 2.11 -25.10
N GLY A 257 -13.75 1.79 -24.57
CA GLY A 257 -14.92 1.41 -25.37
C GLY A 257 -14.94 -0.07 -25.80
N GLY A 258 -15.53 -0.37 -26.97
CA GLY A 258 -15.59 -1.71 -27.56
C GLY A 258 -17.00 -2.26 -27.81
N ALA A 259 -17.12 -3.57 -28.04
CA ALA A 259 -18.36 -4.24 -28.50
C ALA A 259 -19.52 -4.23 -27.48
N SER A 260 -19.24 -3.96 -26.22
CA SER A 260 -20.26 -3.83 -25.15
C SER A 260 -19.94 -2.59 -24.33
N THR A 261 -19.99 -1.44 -24.99
CA THR A 261 -19.76 -0.14 -24.35
C THR A 261 -21.02 0.71 -24.35
N VAL A 262 -21.06 1.66 -23.42
CA VAL A 262 -22.12 2.65 -23.31
C VAL A 262 -21.62 3.95 -23.92
N ARG A 263 -22.52 4.90 -24.19
CA ARG A 263 -22.08 6.23 -24.64
C ARG A 263 -21.44 6.97 -23.46
N PHE A 264 -20.28 7.57 -23.67
CA PHE A 264 -19.64 8.42 -22.66
C PHE A 264 -18.68 9.44 -23.27
N TYR A 265 -18.35 10.43 -22.46
CA TYR A 265 -17.19 11.28 -22.67
C TYR A 265 -16.11 10.95 -21.64
N MET A 266 -14.85 10.97 -22.05
CA MET A 266 -13.70 10.73 -21.18
C MET A 266 -12.66 11.83 -21.36
N ASP A 267 -12.01 12.21 -20.27
CA ASP A 267 -10.90 13.17 -20.28
C ASP A 267 -9.88 12.91 -19.16
N ASN A 268 -8.71 13.55 -19.24
CA ASN A 268 -7.59 13.46 -18.30
C ASN A 268 -7.23 12.01 -17.93
N LEU A 269 -7.17 11.13 -18.93
CA LEU A 269 -6.77 9.75 -18.68
C LEU A 269 -5.29 9.73 -18.29
N ARG A 270 -5.02 9.19 -17.10
CA ARG A 270 -3.69 9.03 -16.52
C ARG A 270 -3.48 7.56 -16.19
N ILE A 271 -2.34 7.04 -16.63
CA ILE A 271 -1.84 5.72 -16.25
C ILE A 271 -0.59 5.98 -15.41
N GLU A 272 -0.54 5.36 -14.24
CA GLU A 272 0.55 5.48 -13.28
C GLU A 272 1.05 4.10 -12.90
N GLN A 273 2.36 4.01 -12.66
CA GLN A 273 2.92 2.88 -11.94
C GLN A 273 2.82 3.12 -10.45
N VAL A 274 2.42 2.07 -9.74
CA VAL A 274 2.38 2.03 -8.28
C VAL A 274 3.65 1.31 -7.86
N ASN A 275 4.66 2.06 -7.45
CA ASN A 275 5.98 1.53 -7.17
C ASN A 275 6.12 1.24 -5.68
N THR A 276 6.40 -0.01 -5.36
CA THR A 276 6.80 -0.40 -4.01
C THR A 276 8.27 -0.04 -3.85
N GLY A 277 8.52 0.97 -3.03
CA GLY A 277 9.87 1.46 -2.76
C GLY A 277 10.70 0.46 -1.96
N GLU A 278 11.96 0.83 -1.73
CA GLU A 278 12.88 0.02 -0.94
C GLU A 278 12.31 -0.25 0.46
N ALA A 279 12.30 -1.53 0.83
CA ALA A 279 11.85 -1.96 2.15
C ALA A 279 12.77 -1.38 3.22
N PHE A 280 12.18 -0.69 4.19
CA PHE A 280 12.87 -0.41 5.43
C PHE A 280 12.71 -1.59 6.38
N GLU A 281 13.75 -2.42 6.45
CA GLU A 281 13.85 -3.49 7.44
C GLU A 281 14.30 -2.90 8.78
N LEU A 282 13.59 -3.23 9.86
CA LEU A 282 14.00 -2.77 11.18
C LEU A 282 15.32 -3.48 11.57
N PRO A 283 16.28 -2.75 12.18
CA PRO A 283 17.50 -3.34 12.71
C PRO A 283 17.18 -4.40 13.76
N GLN A 284 18.07 -5.39 13.87
CA GLN A 284 17.98 -6.42 14.90
C GLN A 284 17.82 -5.80 16.30
N GLY A 285 16.84 -6.29 17.05
CA GLY A 285 16.51 -5.75 18.38
C GLY A 285 15.35 -4.76 18.41
N ALA A 286 14.75 -4.43 17.25
CA ALA A 286 13.53 -3.65 17.15
C ALA A 286 12.47 -4.40 16.31
N TRP A 287 11.23 -4.45 16.79
CA TRP A 287 10.13 -5.17 16.15
C TRP A 287 8.88 -4.30 16.04
N LEU A 288 8.18 -4.41 14.91
CA LEU A 288 6.83 -3.88 14.75
C LEU A 288 5.83 -4.73 15.52
N VAL A 289 4.95 -4.09 16.30
CA VAL A 289 3.94 -4.80 17.09
C VAL A 289 2.57 -4.68 16.40
N PRO A 290 1.94 -5.79 15.98
CA PRO A 290 0.60 -5.74 15.43
C PRO A 290 -0.43 -5.21 16.43
N PRO A 291 -1.51 -4.57 15.96
CA PRO A 291 -2.61 -4.16 16.83
C PRO A 291 -3.17 -5.36 17.62
N GLY A 292 -3.22 -5.23 18.95
CA GLY A 292 -3.73 -6.26 19.85
C GLY A 292 -2.79 -7.43 20.12
N ALA A 293 -1.58 -7.45 19.55
CA ALA A 293 -0.62 -8.53 19.78
C ALA A 293 0.02 -8.48 21.19
N ASP A 294 0.36 -9.66 21.71
CA ASP A 294 1.19 -9.78 22.90
C ASP A 294 2.62 -9.33 22.59
N LEU A 295 3.10 -8.36 23.37
CA LEU A 295 4.39 -7.73 23.19
C LEU A 295 5.55 -8.72 23.37
N LYS A 296 5.45 -9.67 24.31
CA LYS A 296 6.48 -10.68 24.55
C LYS A 296 6.53 -11.66 23.40
N LYS A 297 5.37 -12.15 22.94
CA LYS A 297 5.31 -13.05 21.75
C LYS A 297 5.87 -12.39 20.50
N THR A 298 5.64 -11.09 20.34
CA THR A 298 6.19 -10.31 19.22
C THR A 298 7.71 -10.23 19.28
N VAL A 299 8.28 -9.90 20.45
CA VAL A 299 9.74 -9.76 20.64
C VAL A 299 10.47 -11.11 20.59
N ASP A 300 9.80 -12.19 21.01
CA ASP A 300 10.35 -13.55 20.91
C ASP A 300 10.07 -14.21 19.53
N GLU A 301 9.60 -13.43 18.54
CA GLU A 301 9.35 -13.84 17.14
C GLU A 301 8.37 -15.03 16.96
N SER A 302 7.72 -15.46 18.03
CA SER A 302 6.80 -16.60 18.04
C SER A 302 5.34 -16.23 17.71
N LEU A 303 5.09 -14.96 17.40
CA LEU A 303 3.73 -14.43 17.17
C LEU A 303 3.04 -15.07 15.96
N PHE A 304 3.81 -15.48 14.95
CA PHE A 304 3.31 -16.06 13.71
C PHE A 304 3.64 -17.54 13.55
N ASP A 305 4.27 -18.15 14.56
CA ASP A 305 4.54 -19.59 14.54
C ASP A 305 3.22 -20.36 14.68
N PRO A 306 2.98 -21.40 13.85
CA PRO A 306 1.84 -22.27 14.08
C PRO A 306 1.99 -22.92 15.46
N PRO A 307 0.89 -23.14 16.21
CA PRO A 307 0.98 -23.87 17.46
C PRO A 307 1.66 -25.22 17.20
N PRO A 308 2.49 -25.70 18.13
CA PRO A 308 3.08 -27.02 18.01
C PRO A 308 1.95 -28.02 17.73
N PRO A 309 2.16 -29.02 16.87
CA PRO A 309 1.16 -30.03 16.62
C PRO A 309 0.93 -30.81 17.92
N ASP A 310 -0.04 -30.35 18.72
CA ASP A 310 -0.44 -31.05 19.92
C ASP A 310 -0.94 -32.43 19.49
N GLY A 311 -0.28 -33.46 20.00
CA GLY A 311 -0.57 -34.87 19.73
C GLY A 311 -1.93 -35.35 20.24
N THR A 312 -2.90 -34.45 20.42
CA THR A 312 -4.28 -34.72 20.82
C THR A 312 -5.23 -33.66 20.26
N SER A 313 -5.34 -33.57 18.93
CA SER A 313 -6.54 -33.05 18.29
C SER A 313 -7.05 -34.11 17.33
N THR A 314 -8.17 -34.73 17.68
CA THR A 314 -8.94 -35.59 16.78
C THR A 314 -9.24 -34.79 15.52
N GLN A 315 -8.61 -35.20 14.40
CA GLN A 315 -8.99 -34.74 13.07
C GLN A 315 -10.52 -34.76 12.91
N PRO A 316 -11.14 -33.70 12.38
CA PRO A 316 -12.47 -33.84 11.81
C PRO A 316 -12.32 -34.76 10.60
N GLN A 317 -12.85 -35.97 10.71
CA GLN A 317 -12.99 -36.87 9.57
C GLN A 317 -13.79 -36.17 8.48
N THR A 318 -13.16 -35.90 7.35
CA THR A 318 -13.83 -35.62 6.07
C THR A 318 -14.73 -36.80 5.74
N SER A 319 -15.99 -36.70 6.13
CA SER A 319 -17.04 -37.60 5.67
C SER A 319 -17.47 -37.15 4.28
N GLN A 320 -17.11 -37.94 3.27
CA GLN A 320 -17.77 -37.91 1.96
C GLN A 320 -19.27 -38.16 2.18
N GLN A 321 -20.12 -37.18 1.87
CA GLN A 321 -21.56 -37.38 1.74
C GLN A 321 -21.99 -37.15 0.29
N THR A 322 -22.29 -38.26 -0.37
CA THR A 322 -23.12 -38.35 -1.58
C THR A 322 -24.58 -37.98 -1.21
N PRO A 323 -25.36 -37.34 -2.10
CA PRO A 323 -26.55 -36.59 -1.69
C PRO A 323 -27.77 -37.50 -1.54
N THR A 324 -28.48 -37.40 -0.41
CA THR A 324 -29.86 -37.91 -0.30
C THR A 324 -30.67 -37.10 0.72
N ALA A 325 -31.79 -36.55 0.23
CA ALA A 325 -32.97 -36.03 0.95
C ALA A 325 -32.84 -34.71 1.76
N PRO A 326 -33.90 -33.86 1.77
CA PRO A 326 -33.88 -32.55 2.42
C PRO A 326 -34.00 -32.68 3.95
N PRO A 327 -33.25 -31.89 4.74
CA PRO A 327 -33.35 -31.93 6.20
C PRO A 327 -34.59 -31.21 6.72
N ALA A 328 -35.23 -31.82 7.71
CA ALA A 328 -36.28 -31.24 8.56
C ALA A 328 -35.75 -30.06 9.39
N PRO A 329 -36.61 -29.11 9.82
CA PRO A 329 -36.18 -27.92 10.54
C PRO A 329 -35.63 -28.25 11.94
N LEU A 330 -34.44 -27.73 12.25
CA LEU A 330 -33.83 -27.81 13.58
C LEU A 330 -34.40 -26.72 14.52
N PRO A 331 -34.48 -27.01 15.84
CA PRO A 331 -35.02 -26.09 16.84
C PRO A 331 -34.06 -24.92 17.14
N LEU A 332 -34.65 -23.74 17.38
CA LEU A 332 -34.00 -22.60 18.03
C LEU A 332 -33.68 -22.95 19.48
N ASP A 333 -32.41 -23.23 19.79
CA ASP A 333 -31.74 -22.71 20.99
C ASP A 333 -30.25 -23.10 20.96
N SER A 334 -29.39 -22.12 20.73
CA SER A 334 -27.98 -22.20 21.10
C SER A 334 -27.46 -20.78 21.28
N THR A 335 -27.52 -20.32 22.53
CA THR A 335 -26.76 -19.17 23.00
C THR A 335 -25.25 -19.43 22.78
N PRO A 336 -24.48 -18.47 22.25
CA PRO A 336 -23.04 -18.66 22.05
C PRO A 336 -22.34 -18.71 23.42
N ASN A 337 -21.48 -19.71 23.59
CA ASN A 337 -20.59 -19.84 24.73
C ASN A 337 -19.49 -18.75 24.63
N PRO A 338 -19.30 -17.87 25.65
CA PRO A 338 -18.38 -16.73 25.55
C PRO A 338 -16.89 -17.05 25.72
N ASP A 339 -16.50 -18.32 25.87
CA ASP A 339 -15.12 -18.74 26.19
C ASP A 339 -14.32 -19.34 25.01
N GLU A 340 -14.83 -19.30 23.78
CA GLU A 340 -14.05 -19.62 22.58
C GLU A 340 -13.59 -18.34 21.86
N THR A 341 -12.62 -17.64 22.46
CA THR A 341 -11.75 -16.78 21.66
C THR A 341 -10.93 -17.69 20.76
N GLU A 342 -11.39 -17.92 19.53
CA GLU A 342 -10.50 -18.37 18.45
C GLU A 342 -9.19 -17.59 18.58
N ASP A 343 -8.06 -18.28 18.71
CA ASP A 343 -6.72 -17.70 18.61
C ASP A 343 -6.58 -17.09 17.20
N LYS A 344 -7.16 -15.91 17.03
CA LYS A 344 -7.04 -15.13 15.80
C LYS A 344 -5.64 -14.58 15.79
N PHE A 345 -4.79 -15.22 15.00
CA PHE A 345 -3.48 -14.68 14.66
C PHE A 345 -3.63 -13.19 14.29
N PRO A 346 -2.75 -12.32 14.81
CA PRO A 346 -2.82 -10.91 14.49
C PRO A 346 -2.59 -10.69 12.99
N ALA A 347 -3.08 -9.56 12.48
CA ALA A 347 -2.89 -9.21 11.08
C ALA A 347 -1.40 -9.20 10.71
N ARG A 348 -1.03 -9.98 9.70
CA ARG A 348 0.36 -10.08 9.19
C ARG A 348 0.84 -8.78 8.54
N GLN A 349 -0.09 -8.05 7.94
CA GLN A 349 0.17 -6.77 7.29
C GLN A 349 -0.92 -5.76 7.62
N ALA A 350 -0.55 -4.48 7.69
CA ALA A 350 -1.48 -3.36 7.74
C ALA A 350 -1.14 -2.35 6.64
N LEU A 351 -2.17 -1.68 6.12
CA LEU A 351 -2.03 -0.63 5.12
C LEU A 351 -2.42 0.72 5.73
N ILE A 352 -1.53 1.69 5.61
CA ILE A 352 -1.79 3.08 5.97
C ILE A 352 -1.92 3.87 4.68
N PHE A 353 -2.99 4.63 4.56
CA PHE A 353 -3.37 5.35 3.36
C PHE A 353 -3.28 6.84 3.61
N PHE A 354 -2.63 7.53 2.68
CA PHE A 354 -2.55 8.99 2.66
C PHE A 354 -3.19 9.53 1.39
N ASN A 355 -3.96 10.61 1.53
CA ASN A 355 -4.60 11.28 0.40
C ASN A 355 -3.59 12.11 -0.42
N GLU A 356 -4.07 12.76 -1.49
CA GLU A 356 -3.26 13.60 -2.39
C GLU A 356 -2.65 14.84 -1.68
N GLN A 357 -3.17 15.19 -0.50
CA GLN A 357 -2.65 16.26 0.35
C GLN A 357 -1.63 15.75 1.40
N GLY A 358 -1.26 14.47 1.33
CA GLY A 358 -0.38 13.81 2.30
C GLY A 358 -0.96 13.72 3.71
N GLN A 359 -2.28 13.80 3.86
CA GLN A 359 -2.99 13.60 5.13
C GLN A 359 -3.44 12.15 5.24
N LEU A 360 -3.73 11.65 6.44
CA LEU A 360 -4.33 10.32 6.57
C LEU A 360 -5.69 10.30 5.87
N ASP A 361 -5.92 9.28 5.05
CA ASP A 361 -7.18 9.13 4.32
C ASP A 361 -8.28 8.62 5.27
N LEU A 362 -9.13 9.54 5.74
CA LEU A 362 -10.21 9.26 6.70
C LEU A 362 -11.29 8.32 6.15
N ASN A 363 -11.29 8.02 4.85
CA ASN A 363 -12.16 6.96 4.31
C ASN A 363 -11.70 5.55 4.73
N PHE A 364 -10.43 5.41 5.13
CA PHE A 364 -9.86 4.14 5.59
C PHE A 364 -9.48 4.15 7.08
N HIS A 365 -9.30 5.34 7.67
CA HIS A 365 -8.84 5.48 9.06
C HIS A 365 -9.86 6.24 9.90
N PHE A 366 -10.20 5.70 11.07
CA PHE A 366 -11.16 6.30 12.00
C PHE A 366 -10.58 7.43 12.87
N GLY A 367 -9.38 7.94 12.53
CA GLY A 367 -8.71 9.00 13.29
C GLY A 367 -7.19 8.92 13.17
N PRO A 368 -6.46 9.51 14.14
CA PRO A 368 -5.03 9.33 14.29
C PRO A 368 -4.65 7.85 14.41
N LEU A 369 -3.50 7.49 13.88
CA LEU A 369 -2.96 6.14 13.97
C LEU A 369 -1.74 6.11 14.89
N ARG A 370 -1.54 4.97 15.56
CA ARG A 370 -0.38 4.73 16.42
C ARG A 370 0.31 3.46 15.97
N LEU A 371 1.56 3.59 15.52
CA LEU A 371 2.45 2.45 15.29
C LEU A 371 3.26 2.19 16.55
N VAL A 372 3.36 0.93 16.93
CA VAL A 372 4.07 0.50 18.14
C VAL A 372 5.31 -0.27 17.72
N LEU A 373 6.45 0.17 18.21
CA LEU A 373 7.73 -0.54 18.08
C LEU A 373 8.14 -1.06 19.45
N ALA A 374 8.59 -2.30 19.51
CA ALA A 374 9.10 -2.94 20.72
C ALA A 374 10.56 -3.36 20.54
N GLY A 375 11.32 -3.33 21.63
CA GLY A 375 12.74 -3.73 21.64
C GLY A 375 13.08 -4.41 22.93
N ARG A 376 14.13 -5.24 22.94
CA ARG A 376 14.47 -6.08 24.10
C ARG A 376 15.40 -5.31 25.05
N SER A 377 15.04 -5.21 26.33
CA SER A 377 15.96 -4.77 27.39
C SER A 377 16.79 -5.93 27.90
N ASP A 378 17.99 -5.63 28.39
CA ASP A 378 18.85 -6.57 29.13
C ASP A 378 18.12 -7.19 30.35
N ASP A 379 17.16 -6.46 30.91
CA ASP A 379 16.35 -6.89 32.08
C ASP A 379 15.13 -7.76 31.71
N GLY A 380 14.97 -8.12 30.43
CA GLY A 380 13.85 -8.95 29.96
C GLY A 380 12.50 -8.22 29.78
N PHE A 381 12.44 -6.93 30.10
CA PHE A 381 11.32 -6.05 29.73
C PHE A 381 11.52 -5.50 28.33
N ALA A 382 10.44 -5.22 27.61
CA ALA A 382 10.54 -4.64 26.28
C ALA A 382 10.24 -3.13 26.29
N TYR A 383 11.20 -2.34 25.79
CA TYR A 383 11.04 -0.91 25.55
C TYR A 383 10.01 -0.69 24.46
N ARG A 384 9.20 0.38 24.59
CA ARG A 384 8.16 0.71 23.60
C ARG A 384 8.33 2.13 23.10
N HIS A 385 8.38 2.29 21.79
CA HIS A 385 8.21 3.60 21.18
C HIS A 385 6.89 3.62 20.41
N PHE A 386 6.18 4.71 20.59
CA PHE A 386 4.93 5.01 19.90
C PHE A 386 5.22 6.05 18.83
N LEU A 387 4.87 5.72 17.59
CA LEU A 387 4.88 6.66 16.49
C LEU A 387 3.43 7.03 16.18
N ASP A 388 3.05 8.25 16.54
CA ASP A 388 1.71 8.76 16.35
C ASP A 388 1.63 9.55 15.03
N ILE A 389 0.69 9.15 14.19
CA ILE A 389 0.39 9.78 12.90
C ILE A 389 -0.96 10.48 13.06
N SER A 390 -0.93 11.80 13.13
CA SER A 390 -2.14 12.62 13.17
C SER A 390 -2.92 12.57 11.86
N VAL A 391 -4.20 12.95 11.90
CA VAL A 391 -5.05 13.08 10.70
C VAL A 391 -4.41 14.00 9.65
N MET A 392 -3.75 15.08 10.08
CA MET A 392 -3.05 16.00 9.19
C MET A 392 -1.73 15.45 8.62
N GLY A 393 -1.40 14.19 8.93
CA GLY A 393 -0.17 13.50 8.52
C GLY A 393 1.07 13.89 9.32
N ALA A 394 0.95 14.74 10.35
CA ALA A 394 2.07 15.05 11.23
C ALA A 394 2.44 13.82 12.06
N VAL A 395 3.73 13.56 12.18
CA VAL A 395 4.28 12.38 12.88
C VAL A 395 5.01 12.83 14.14
N THR A 396 4.54 12.34 15.28
CA THR A 396 5.12 12.55 16.61
C THR A 396 5.61 11.22 17.18
N HIS A 397 6.52 11.30 18.15
CA HIS A 397 7.13 10.15 18.79
C HIS A 397 7.07 10.31 20.30
N GLU A 398 6.68 9.24 20.98
CA GLU A 398 6.71 9.10 22.42
C GLU A 398 7.49 7.82 22.78
N SER A 399 8.40 7.90 23.75
CA SER A 399 9.08 6.74 24.30
C SER A 399 8.50 6.43 25.67
N ALA A 400 8.12 5.17 25.90
CA ALA A 400 7.63 4.71 27.18
C ALA A 400 8.50 3.56 27.69
N LYS A 401 9.17 3.82 28.81
CA LYS A 401 9.78 2.80 29.64
C LYS A 401 8.71 2.34 30.64
N ASP A 402 8.27 1.08 30.53
CA ASP A 402 7.34 0.42 31.45
C ASP A 402 5.85 0.84 31.44
N ALA A 403 5.31 1.40 30.34
CA ALA A 403 3.88 1.72 30.27
C ALA A 403 2.98 0.46 30.08
N PRO A 404 1.90 0.30 30.85
CA PRO A 404 0.89 -0.74 30.60
C PRO A 404 0.27 -0.58 29.21
N ILE A 405 -0.15 -1.69 28.61
CA ILE A 405 -0.84 -1.68 27.30
C ILE A 405 -2.09 -0.80 27.46
N PRO A 406 -2.31 0.24 26.63
CA PRO A 406 -3.59 0.93 26.65
C PRO A 406 -4.65 -0.07 26.23
N GLU A 407 -5.51 -0.46 27.16
CA GLU A 407 -6.74 -1.17 26.84
C GLU A 407 -7.51 -0.33 25.81
N GLN A 408 -7.93 -0.96 24.71
CA GLN A 408 -8.85 -0.33 23.77
C GLN A 408 -10.03 0.24 24.57
N PRO A 409 -10.53 1.45 24.26
CA PRO A 409 -11.77 1.90 24.87
C PRO A 409 -12.83 0.85 24.55
N ALA A 410 -13.34 0.20 25.59
CA ALA A 410 -14.45 -0.72 25.47
C ALA A 410 -15.55 0.01 24.69
N VAL A 411 -15.96 -0.56 23.57
CA VAL A 411 -17.17 -0.11 22.87
C VAL A 411 -18.30 -0.41 23.83
N SER A 412 -18.69 0.59 24.63
CA SER A 412 -19.88 0.53 25.46
C SER A 412 -21.05 0.38 24.50
N ALA A 413 -21.56 -0.84 24.38
CA ALA A 413 -22.85 -1.10 23.79
C ALA A 413 -23.90 -0.50 24.74
N GLU A 414 -24.20 0.78 24.58
CA GLU A 414 -25.45 1.34 25.09
C GLU A 414 -26.58 0.73 24.26
N THR A 415 -27.14 -0.36 24.77
CA THR A 415 -28.49 -0.80 24.43
C THR A 415 -29.45 0.36 24.72
N PRO A 416 -30.27 0.82 23.75
CA PRO A 416 -31.31 1.77 24.05
C PRO A 416 -32.37 1.05 24.88
N GLU A 417 -32.40 1.35 26.18
CA GLU A 417 -33.54 1.04 27.05
C GLU A 417 -34.76 1.83 26.57
N ASP A 418 -35.87 1.12 26.57
CA ASP A 418 -37.22 1.54 26.24
C ASP A 418 -37.58 2.96 26.69
N ALA A 419 -38.12 3.76 25.77
CA ALA A 419 -38.95 4.90 26.08
C ALA A 419 -40.27 4.78 25.29
N GLU A 420 -41.36 4.67 26.05
CA GLU A 420 -42.76 4.73 25.64
C GLU A 420 -43.12 5.96 24.78
#